data_AF-A0A7K0NB45-F1
#
_entry.id   AF-A0A7K0NB45-F1
#
_cell.length_a   1.000
_cell.length_b   1.000
_cell.length_c   1.000
_cell.angle_alpha   90.00
_cell.angle_beta   90.00
_cell.angle_gamma   90.00
#
_symmetry.space_group_name_H-M   'P 1'
#
loop_
_entity.id
_entity.type
_entity.pdbx_description
1 polymer ?
#
loop_
_entity_poly.entity_id
_entity_poly.type
_entity_poly.pdbx_seq_one_letter_code
_entity_poly.pdbx_strand_id
1 'polypeptide(L)'
;MTKAKNPQRLSLAESVKRFENFDNEQTRTATADEVLEFRQRINSKHLENQIIRSVAEARYFGLSWQTIGAILNLPAEFAEQKFNSDIKIFDGAFGFSPSIE
;
A
#
# COMPACT_ATOMS: atom_id res chain seq x y z
N MET A 1 23.79 12.57 -6.71
CA MET A 1 23.04 11.54 -5.95
C MET A 1 22.23 12.21 -4.85
N THR A 2 20.99 12.57 -5.14
CA THR A 2 20.06 13.20 -4.18
C THR A 2 19.42 12.09 -3.34
N LYS A 3 19.84 11.97 -2.08
CA LYS A 3 19.16 11.14 -1.08
C LYS A 3 17.74 11.69 -0.90
N ALA A 4 16.73 10.96 -1.36
CA ALA A 4 15.34 11.27 -1.02
C ALA A 4 15.21 11.23 0.50
N LYS A 5 14.87 12.38 1.10
CA LYS A 5 14.61 12.51 2.53
C LYS A 5 13.47 11.56 2.90
N ASN A 6 13.78 10.63 3.81
CA ASN A 6 12.83 9.87 4.60
C ASN A 6 11.67 10.78 5.03
N PRO A 7 10.39 10.47 4.73
CA PRO A 7 9.27 11.28 5.21
C PRO A 7 9.27 11.17 6.73
N GLN A 8 9.77 12.21 7.40
CA GLN A 8 9.76 12.31 8.85
C GLN A 8 8.31 12.08 9.32
N ARG A 9 8.08 10.97 10.02
CA ARG A 9 6.84 10.77 10.76
C ARG A 9 6.76 11.89 11.79
N LEU A 10 5.85 12.83 11.59
CA LEU A 10 5.59 13.90 12.54
C LEU A 10 5.14 13.26 13.85
N SER A 11 5.65 13.78 14.97
CA SER A 11 5.09 13.44 16.27
C SER A 11 3.65 13.96 16.37
N LEU A 12 2.82 13.34 17.22
CA LEU A 12 1.43 13.74 17.42
C LEU A 12 1.32 15.23 17.77
N ALA A 13 2.19 15.73 18.64
CA ALA A 13 2.24 17.14 19.02
C ALA A 13 2.56 18.08 17.85
N GLU A 14 3.46 17.67 16.94
CA GLU A 14 3.77 18.43 15.74
C GLU A 14 2.63 18.41 14.72
N SER A 15 1.91 17.30 14.59
CA SER A 15 0.72 17.21 13.74
C SER A 15 -0.42 18.10 14.26
N VAL A 16 -0.67 18.09 15.57
CA VAL A 16 -1.69 18.94 16.22
C VAL A 16 -1.36 20.41 16.00
N LYS A 17 -0.11 20.82 16.28
CA LYS A 17 0.32 22.21 16.09
C LYS A 17 0.20 22.66 14.63
N ARG A 18 0.48 21.79 13.66
CA ARG A 18 0.30 22.10 12.23
C ARG A 18 -1.16 22.24 11.84
N PHE A 19 -2.05 21.47 12.47
CA PHE A 19 -3.48 21.55 12.22
C PHE A 19 -4.09 22.83 12.82
N GLU A 20 -3.69 23.20 14.04
CA GLU A 20 -4.13 24.43 14.71
C GLU A 20 -3.68 25.70 13.98
N ASN A 21 -2.48 25.67 13.38
CA ASN A 21 -1.93 26.78 12.60
C ASN A 21 -2.24 26.68 11.11
N PHE A 22 -3.19 25.82 10.71
CA PHE A 22 -3.59 25.70 9.31
C PHE A 22 -4.42 26.92 8.92
N ASP A 23 -3.76 27.85 8.23
CA ASP A 23 -4.38 29.08 7.74
C ASP A 23 -5.21 28.78 6.48
N ASN A 24 -6.53 28.93 6.59
CA ASN A 24 -7.48 28.55 5.56
C ASN A 24 -7.38 29.46 4.32
N GLU A 25 -6.77 30.64 4.45
CA GLU A 25 -6.64 31.65 3.39
C GLU A 25 -5.77 31.21 2.21
N GLN A 26 -4.91 30.20 2.38
CA GLN A 26 -4.08 29.65 1.30
C GLN A 26 -4.68 28.38 0.68
N THR A 27 -5.82 27.90 1.18
CA THR A 27 -6.43 26.67 0.69
C THR A 27 -7.35 26.97 -0.48
N ARG A 28 -6.87 26.71 -1.69
CA ARG A 28 -7.77 26.57 -2.84
C ARG A 28 -8.79 25.47 -2.49
N THR A 29 -10.08 25.81 -2.53
CA THR A 29 -11.14 24.81 -2.44
C THR A 29 -11.04 23.89 -3.64
N ALA A 30 -10.81 22.60 -3.39
CA ALA A 30 -10.81 21.59 -4.45
C ALA A 30 -12.21 21.49 -5.05
N THR A 31 -12.31 21.32 -6.36
CA THR A 31 -13.60 21.06 -7.01
C THR A 31 -14.12 19.67 -6.61
N ALA A 32 -15.42 19.44 -6.78
CA ALA A 32 -16.01 18.12 -6.53
C ALA A 32 -15.31 17.02 -7.35
N ASP A 33 -14.93 17.33 -8.60
CA ASP A 33 -14.22 16.41 -9.48
C ASP A 33 -12.82 16.09 -8.98
N GLU A 34 -12.07 17.10 -8.51
CA GLU A 34 -10.73 16.89 -7.92
C GLU A 34 -10.79 16.01 -6.67
N VAL A 35 -11.81 16.21 -5.84
CA VAL A 35 -12.04 15.37 -4.65
C VAL A 35 -12.42 13.94 -5.07
N LEU A 36 -13.24 13.78 -6.10
CA LEU A 36 -13.65 12.47 -6.59
C LEU A 36 -12.46 11.69 -7.18
N GLU A 37 -11.65 12.32 -8.03
CA GLU A 37 -10.42 11.74 -8.59
C GLU A 37 -9.44 11.33 -7.49
N PHE A 38 -9.27 12.18 -6.48
CA PHE A 38 -8.40 11.89 -5.35
C PHE A 38 -8.91 10.69 -4.55
N ARG A 39 -10.21 10.62 -4.27
CA ARG A 39 -10.84 9.47 -3.58
C ARG A 39 -10.70 8.18 -4.39
N GLN A 40 -10.95 8.23 -5.70
CA GLN A 40 -10.76 7.07 -6.57
C GLN A 40 -9.30 6.58 -6.52
N ARG A 41 -8.33 7.50 -6.56
CA ARG A 41 -6.90 7.15 -6.46
C ARG A 41 -6.56 6.47 -5.13
N ILE A 42 -7.05 7.00 -4.02
CA ILE A 42 -6.86 6.39 -2.69
C ILE A 42 -7.50 5.00 -2.65
N ASN A 43 -8.74 4.87 -3.10
CA ASN A 43 -9.47 3.61 -3.05
C ASN A 43 -8.80 2.55 -3.93
N SER A 44 -8.39 2.90 -5.15
CA SER A 44 -7.65 2.00 -6.04
C SER A 44 -6.34 1.54 -5.40
N LYS A 45 -5.60 2.45 -4.76
CA LYS A 45 -4.34 2.07 -4.08
C LYS A 45 -4.58 1.20 -2.86
N HIS A 46 -5.64 1.48 -2.10
CA HIS A 46 -6.04 0.66 -0.96
C HIS A 46 -6.42 -0.76 -1.40
N LEU A 47 -7.23 -0.88 -2.45
CA LEU A 47 -7.63 -2.17 -3.01
C LEU A 47 -6.43 -2.95 -3.54
N GLU A 48 -5.51 -2.30 -4.27
CA GLU A 48 -4.28 -2.94 -4.74
C GLU A 48 -3.48 -3.52 -3.55
N ASN A 49 -3.32 -2.75 -2.48
CA ASN A 49 -2.61 -3.21 -1.28
C ASN A 49 -3.31 -4.39 -0.59
N GLN A 50 -4.64 -4.43 -0.56
CA GLN A 50 -5.40 -5.57 -0.02
C GLN A 50 -5.19 -6.84 -0.86
N ILE A 51 -5.18 -6.71 -2.20
CA ILE A 51 -4.90 -7.84 -3.09
C ILE A 51 -3.49 -8.35 -2.86
N ILE A 52 -2.48 -7.48 -2.88
CA ILE A 52 -1.08 -7.86 -2.63
C ILE A 52 -0.95 -8.59 -1.30
N ARG A 53 -1.59 -8.08 -0.25
CA ARG A 53 -1.57 -8.72 1.08
C ARG A 53 -2.23 -10.10 1.06
N SER A 54 -3.39 -10.24 0.43
CA SER A 54 -4.08 -11.53 0.35
C SER A 54 -3.26 -12.56 -0.42
N VAL A 55 -2.56 -12.13 -1.48
CA VAL A 55 -1.63 -12.97 -2.23
C VAL A 55 -0.41 -13.35 -1.38
N ALA A 56 0.15 -12.41 -0.61
CA ALA A 56 1.24 -12.69 0.32
C ALA A 56 0.85 -13.77 1.35
N GLU A 57 -0.31 -13.62 1.99
CA GLU A 57 -0.84 -14.59 2.95
C GLU A 57 -1.08 -15.94 2.28
N ALA A 58 -1.68 -15.98 1.09
CA ALA A 58 -1.85 -17.22 0.33
C ALA A 58 -0.52 -17.93 0.03
N ARG A 59 0.51 -17.17 -0.39
CA ARG A 59 1.86 -17.70 -0.62
C ARG A 59 2.49 -18.22 0.66
N TYR A 60 2.32 -17.52 1.78
CA TYR A 60 2.78 -17.95 3.10
C TYR A 60 2.16 -19.29 3.52
N PHE A 61 0.86 -19.48 3.29
CA PHE A 61 0.16 -20.75 3.52
C PHE A 61 0.43 -21.82 2.44
N GLY A 62 1.38 -21.59 1.52
CA GLY A 62 1.87 -22.60 0.59
C GLY A 62 1.06 -22.72 -0.72
N LEU A 63 0.11 -21.83 -1.00
CA LEU A 63 -0.63 -21.87 -2.27
C LEU A 63 0.31 -21.57 -3.45
N SER A 64 0.24 -22.38 -4.51
CA SER A 64 1.07 -22.22 -5.71
C SER A 64 0.63 -21.01 -6.55
N TRP A 65 1.56 -20.47 -7.36
CA TRP A 65 1.24 -19.40 -8.31
C TRP A 65 0.18 -19.80 -9.34
N GLN A 66 0.07 -21.09 -9.67
CA GLN A 66 -0.99 -21.61 -10.54
C GLN A 66 -2.36 -21.46 -9.88
N THR A 67 -2.46 -21.79 -8.58
CA THR A 67 -3.72 -21.66 -7.82
C THR A 67 -4.11 -20.20 -7.66
N ILE A 68 -3.15 -19.35 -7.31
CA ILE A 68 -3.35 -17.89 -7.17
C ILE A 68 -3.76 -17.28 -8.51
N GLY A 69 -3.09 -17.63 -9.60
CA GLY A 69 -3.45 -17.20 -10.95
C GLY A 69 -4.88 -17.60 -11.30
N ALA A 70 -5.27 -18.84 -11.04
CA ALA A 70 -6.63 -19.30 -11.27
C ALA A 70 -7.68 -18.51 -10.47
N ILE A 71 -7.44 -18.23 -9.18
CA ILE A 71 -8.35 -17.44 -8.33
C ILE A 71 -8.50 -16.00 -8.84
N LEU A 72 -7.39 -15.39 -9.27
CA LEU A 72 -7.37 -14.02 -9.76
C LEU A 72 -7.74 -13.90 -11.24
N ASN A 73 -8.01 -15.02 -11.92
CA ASN A 73 -8.22 -15.09 -13.36
C ASN A 73 -7.05 -14.47 -14.16
N LEU A 74 -5.83 -14.82 -13.77
CA LEU A 74 -4.57 -14.38 -14.38
C LEU A 74 -3.69 -15.59 -14.74
N PRO A 75 -2.87 -15.51 -15.80
CA PRO A 75 -1.81 -16.48 -16.03
C PRO A 75 -0.86 -16.54 -14.82
N ALA A 76 -0.42 -17.75 -14.45
CA ALA A 76 0.42 -17.96 -13.27
C ALA A 76 1.72 -17.15 -13.32
N GLU A 77 2.38 -17.13 -14.48
CA GLU A 77 3.62 -16.36 -14.70
C GLU A 77 3.40 -14.86 -14.51
N PHE A 78 2.25 -14.35 -14.95
CA PHE A 78 1.90 -12.95 -14.76
C PHE A 78 1.62 -12.61 -13.30
N ALA A 79 0.90 -13.49 -12.58
CA ALA A 79 0.66 -13.33 -11.15
C ALA A 79 1.98 -13.33 -10.36
N GLU A 80 2.89 -14.25 -10.67
CA GLU A 80 4.22 -14.28 -10.06
C GLU A 80 5.00 -12.99 -10.35
N GLN A 81 5.10 -12.57 -11.62
CA GLN A 81 5.81 -11.35 -11.98
C GLN A 81 5.23 -10.10 -11.30
N LYS A 82 3.90 -9.98 -11.24
CA LYS A 82 3.22 -8.82 -10.67
C LYS A 82 3.36 -8.75 -9.15
N PHE A 83 3.23 -9.88 -8.45
CA PHE A 83 3.09 -9.87 -6.99
C PHE A 83 4.37 -10.27 -6.24
N ASN A 84 5.29 -11.05 -6.84
CA ASN A 84 6.45 -11.58 -6.13
C ASN A 84 7.40 -10.48 -5.60
N SER A 85 7.59 -9.37 -6.34
CA SER A 85 8.37 -8.23 -5.84
C SER A 85 7.66 -7.48 -4.72
N ASP A 86 6.35 -7.33 -4.84
CA ASP A 86 5.54 -6.53 -3.93
C ASP A 86 5.36 -7.25 -2.59
N ILE A 87 5.19 -8.58 -2.59
CA ILE A 87 5.09 -9.41 -1.37
C ILE A 87 6.34 -9.31 -0.49
N LYS A 88 7.55 -9.27 -1.08
CA LYS A 88 8.81 -9.17 -0.32
C LYS A 88 8.90 -7.90 0.53
N ILE A 89 8.19 -6.85 0.14
CA ILE A 89 8.10 -5.58 0.89
C ILE A 89 7.17 -5.74 2.10
N PHE A 90 6.15 -6.59 2.00
CA PHE A 90 5.19 -6.86 3.07
C PHE A 90 5.74 -7.80 4.15
N ASP A 91 6.67 -8.70 3.80
CA ASP A 91 7.28 -9.65 4.75
C ASP A 91 7.99 -8.93 5.94
N GLY A 92 8.63 -7.78 5.67
CA GLY A 92 9.29 -6.97 6.70
C GLY A 92 8.35 -6.12 7.57
N ALA A 93 7.07 -5.99 7.21
CA ALA A 93 6.12 -5.08 7.86
C ALA A 93 5.12 -5.78 8.79
N PHE A 94 4.92 -7.09 8.63
CA PHE A 94 3.87 -7.84 9.33
C PHE A 94 4.39 -8.80 10.41
N GLY A 95 5.71 -8.90 10.61
CA GLY A 95 6.25 -9.76 11.67
C GLY A 95 5.95 -11.24 11.43
N PHE A 96 5.90 -11.68 10.17
CA PHE A 96 5.98 -13.10 9.85
C PHE A 96 7.41 -13.58 10.15
N SER A 97 7.73 -13.73 11.44
CA SER A 97 8.88 -14.51 11.84
C SER A 97 8.65 -15.93 11.33
N PRO A 98 9.54 -16.50 10.51
CA PRO A 98 9.51 -17.93 10.30
C PRO A 98 9.84 -18.55 11.66
N SER A 99 8.85 -19.15 12.31
CA SER A 99 9.12 -20.21 13.29
C SER A 99 9.70 -21.35 12.49
N ILE A 100 11.03 -21.33 12.33
CA ILE A 100 11.80 -22.47 11.90
C ILE A 100 11.81 -23.41 13.11
N GLU A 101 10.99 -24.46 13.06
CA GLU A 101 11.24 -25.71 13.80
C GLU A 101 12.20 -26.59 13.00
#